data_AF-A0A829H9M2-F1
#
_entry.id   AF-A0A829H9M2-F1
#
_cell.length_a   1.000
_cell.length_b   1.000
_cell.length_c   1.000
_cell.angle_alpha   90.00
_cell.angle_beta   90.00
_cell.angle_gamma   90.00
#
_symmetry.space_group_name_H-M   'P 1'
#
loop_
_entity.id
_entity.type
_entity.pdbx_description
1 polymer ?
#
loop_
_entity_poly.entity_id
_entity_poly.type
_entity_poly.pdbx_seq_one_letter_code
_entity_poly.pdbx_strand_id
1 'polypeptide(L)'
;MADPDSVFFFYQKLNQLRKQYPALIVYGDCELLDPDDSDVFMYRRFTDDQELLVINNFTDQEQSRPISTRLPKNARLMISNYADDRGDVLRPYETRSYLGERR
;
A
#
# COMPACT_ATOMS: atom_id res chain seq x y z
N MET A 1 15.80 -19.44 14.98
CA MET A 1 16.27 -18.23 14.26
C MET A 1 15.03 -17.49 13.78
N ALA A 2 14.98 -16.19 13.99
CA ALA A 2 13.88 -15.35 13.51
C ALA A 2 14.02 -15.16 12.00
N ASP A 3 12.98 -15.51 11.24
CA ASP A 3 12.91 -15.25 9.80
C ASP A 3 12.39 -13.82 9.58
N PRO A 4 13.24 -12.86 9.13
CA PRO A 4 12.85 -11.46 8.96
C PRO A 4 11.78 -11.25 7.88
N ASP A 5 11.57 -12.24 7.00
CA ASP A 5 10.56 -12.22 5.94
C ASP A 5 9.26 -12.94 6.36
N SER A 6 9.20 -13.43 7.60
CA SER A 6 7.99 -14.06 8.12
C SER A 6 6.85 -13.05 8.33
N VAL A 7 5.63 -13.59 8.29
CA VAL A 7 4.38 -12.87 8.59
C VAL A 7 4.47 -12.10 9.91
N PHE A 8 5.14 -12.66 10.94
CA PHE A 8 5.31 -11.99 12.22
C PHE A 8 6.02 -10.63 12.12
N PHE A 9 7.15 -10.56 11.41
CA PHE A 9 7.88 -9.30 11.25
C PHE A 9 7.14 -8.33 10.35
N PHE A 10 6.38 -8.81 9.37
CA PHE A 10 5.52 -7.96 8.57
C PHE A 10 4.48 -7.24 9.44
N TYR A 11 3.78 -7.98 10.32
CA TYR A 11 2.85 -7.37 11.28
C TYR A 11 3.53 -6.45 12.29
N GLN A 12 4.74 -6.79 12.74
CA GLN A 12 5.52 -5.90 13.61
C GLN A 12 5.80 -4.56 12.91
N LYS A 13 6.20 -4.58 11.63
CA LYS A 13 6.40 -3.37 10.81
C LYS A 13 5.09 -2.58 10.68
N LEU A 14 3.97 -3.23 10.35
CA LEU A 14 2.66 -2.56 10.27
C LEU A 14 2.28 -1.84 11.57
N ASN A 15 2.48 -2.49 12.73
CA ASN A 15 2.21 -1.89 14.03
C ASN A 15 3.11 -0.68 14.33
N GLN A 16 4.38 -0.73 13.93
CA GLN A 16 5.31 0.40 14.06
C GLN A 16 4.86 1.57 13.17
N LEU A 17 4.54 1.30 11.90
CA LEU A 17 4.07 2.30 10.96
C LEU A 17 2.78 2.98 11.44
N ARG A 18 1.79 2.20 11.92
CA ARG A 18 0.55 2.75 12.49
C ARG A 18 0.80 3.69 13.67
N LYS A 19 1.81 3.41 14.51
CA LYS A 19 2.20 4.28 15.63
C LYS A 19 2.95 5.52 15.18
N GLN A 20 3.73 5.42 14.09
CA GLN A 20 4.52 6.52 13.56
C GLN A 20 3.65 7.53 12.78
N TYR A 21 2.60 7.06 12.10
CA TYR A 21 1.72 7.88 11.26
C TYR A 21 0.25 7.81 11.70
N PRO A 22 -0.09 8.11 12.97
CA PRO A 22 -1.45 7.92 13.46
C PRO A 22 -2.44 8.88 12.78
N ALA A 23 -2.02 10.12 12.50
CA ALA A 23 -2.86 11.11 11.81
C ALA A 23 -3.33 10.62 10.43
N LEU A 24 -2.47 9.91 9.69
CA LEU A 24 -2.78 9.42 8.35
C LEU A 24 -3.39 8.01 8.36
N ILE A 25 -2.82 7.07 9.11
CA ILE A 25 -3.23 5.65 9.09
C ILE A 25 -4.47 5.39 9.95
N VAL A 26 -4.63 6.11 11.06
CA VAL A 26 -5.74 5.89 12.01
C VAL A 26 -6.88 6.88 11.77
N TYR A 27 -6.54 8.17 11.67
CA TYR A 27 -7.52 9.25 11.63
C TYR A 27 -7.71 9.86 10.25
N GLY A 28 -6.85 9.54 9.30
CA GLY A 28 -6.92 10.07 7.94
C GLY A 28 -8.18 9.61 7.24
N ASP A 29 -8.72 10.49 6.40
CA ASP A 29 -9.83 10.18 5.52
C ASP A 29 -9.46 9.01 4.61
N CYS A 30 -10.47 8.29 4.13
CA CYS A 30 -10.29 7.09 3.33
C CYS A 30 -11.20 7.14 2.11
N GLU A 31 -10.63 6.83 0.94
CA GLU A 31 -11.35 6.75 -0.31
C GLU A 31 -10.97 5.47 -1.06
N LEU A 32 -11.99 4.68 -1.40
CA LEU A 32 -11.83 3.47 -2.19
C LEU A 32 -11.63 3.84 -3.66
N LEU A 33 -10.66 3.20 -4.30
CA LEU A 33 -10.34 3.37 -5.72
C LEU A 33 -10.83 2.12 -6.47
N ASP A 34 -11.52 2.32 -7.60
CA ASP A 34 -12.12 1.26 -8.41
C ASP A 34 -12.96 0.26 -7.57
N PRO A 35 -14.07 0.70 -6.95
CA PRO A 35 -14.87 -0.15 -6.06
C PRO A 35 -15.44 -1.41 -6.72
N ASP A 36 -15.53 -1.44 -8.06
CA ASP A 36 -16.04 -2.56 -8.85
C ASP A 36 -14.94 -3.59 -9.21
N ASP A 37 -13.68 -3.35 -8.85
CA ASP A 37 -12.57 -4.28 -9.09
C ASP A 37 -12.56 -5.41 -8.05
N SER A 38 -12.88 -6.63 -8.47
CA SER A 38 -12.91 -7.80 -7.61
C SER A 38 -11.52 -8.36 -7.26
N ASP A 39 -10.51 -8.04 -8.06
CA ASP A 39 -9.20 -8.70 -8.03
C ASP A 39 -8.18 -7.86 -7.25
N VAL A 40 -8.24 -6.53 -7.42
CA VAL A 40 -7.31 -5.59 -6.80
C VAL A 40 -8.07 -4.62 -5.92
N PHE A 41 -7.79 -4.69 -4.62
CA PHE A 41 -8.32 -3.73 -3.66
C PHE A 41 -7.35 -2.58 -3.46
N MET A 42 -7.73 -1.42 -3.99
CA MET A 42 -6.93 -0.21 -3.96
C MET A 42 -7.68 0.90 -3.25
N TYR A 43 -7.03 1.60 -2.32
CA TYR A 43 -7.62 2.74 -1.66
C TYR A 43 -6.53 3.74 -1.29
N ARG A 44 -6.95 4.98 -1.03
CA ARG A 44 -6.07 6.00 -0.46
C ARG A 44 -6.54 6.41 0.92
N ARG A 45 -5.56 6.67 1.78
CA ARG A 45 -5.76 7.45 3.01
C ARG A 45 -5.07 8.78 2.89
N PHE A 46 -5.66 9.84 3.43
CA PHE A 46 -5.05 11.17 3.31
C PHE A 46 -5.37 12.09 4.49
N THR A 47 -4.46 13.04 4.71
CA THR A 47 -4.64 14.26 5.52
C THR A 47 -4.62 15.46 4.57
N ASP A 48 -4.50 16.70 5.09
CA ASP A 48 -4.35 17.87 4.21
C ASP A 48 -3.02 17.87 3.42
N ASP A 49 -1.97 17.26 3.98
CA ASP A 49 -0.59 17.33 3.50
C ASP A 49 -0.01 16.00 3.03
N GLN A 50 -0.54 14.87 3.52
CA GLN A 50 -0.02 13.53 3.23
C GLN A 50 -1.06 12.64 2.56
N GLU A 51 -0.59 11.73 1.72
CA GLU A 51 -1.40 10.71 1.08
C GLU A 51 -0.68 9.36 1.10
N LEU A 52 -1.42 8.32 1.44
CA LEU A 52 -1.00 6.93 1.45
C LEU A 52 -1.87 6.16 0.45
N LEU A 53 -1.26 5.72 -0.65
CA LEU A 53 -1.88 4.78 -1.57
C LEU A 53 -1.62 3.36 -1.05
N VAL A 54 -2.66 2.54 -0.95
CA VAL A 54 -2.57 1.12 -0.55
C VAL A 54 -3.17 0.26 -1.64
N ILE A 55 -2.45 -0.77 -2.06
CA ILE A 55 -2.84 -1.66 -3.16
C ILE A 55 -2.64 -3.11 -2.70
N ASN A 56 -3.65 -3.95 -2.90
CA ASN A 56 -3.61 -5.37 -2.58
C ASN A 56 -4.16 -6.16 -3.76
N ASN A 57 -3.37 -7.06 -4.33
CA ASN A 57 -3.89 -8.11 -5.21
C ASN A 57 -4.46 -9.24 -4.35
N PHE A 58 -5.75 -9.53 -4.46
CA PHE A 58 -6.41 -10.60 -3.71
C PHE A 58 -6.50 -11.92 -4.49
N THR A 59 -5.83 -12.00 -5.63
CA THR A 59 -5.83 -13.19 -6.49
C THR A 59 -4.47 -13.91 -6.45
N ASP A 60 -4.48 -15.16 -6.91
CA ASP A 60 -3.27 -15.94 -7.15
C ASP A 60 -2.68 -15.73 -8.56
N GLN A 61 -3.16 -14.72 -9.29
CA GLN A 61 -2.73 -14.37 -10.64
C GLN A 61 -2.00 -13.03 -10.67
N GLU A 62 -1.20 -12.78 -11.71
CA GLU A 62 -0.65 -11.45 -11.96
C GLU A 62 -1.77 -10.50 -12.42
N GLN A 63 -1.78 -9.28 -11.87
CA GLN A 63 -2.78 -8.25 -12.17
C GLN A 63 -2.07 -6.98 -12.65
N SER A 64 -2.51 -6.42 -13.77
CA SER A 64 -2.00 -5.14 -14.28
C SER A 64 -3.00 -4.02 -13.98
N ARG A 65 -2.54 -2.93 -13.35
CA ARG A 65 -3.35 -1.74 -13.01
C ARG A 65 -2.51 -0.48 -13.16
N PRO A 66 -3.10 0.69 -13.50
CA PRO A 66 -2.36 1.94 -13.75
C PRO A 66 -1.90 2.62 -12.45
N ILE A 67 -1.15 1.91 -11.59
CA ILE A 67 -0.69 2.34 -10.26
C ILE A 67 0.19 3.59 -10.36
N SER A 68 1.12 3.62 -11.32
CA SER A 68 2.08 4.69 -11.56
C SER A 68 1.41 6.07 -11.70
N THR A 69 0.23 6.12 -12.32
CA THR A 69 -0.54 7.36 -12.51
C THR A 69 -1.22 7.87 -11.23
N ARG A 70 -1.43 6.96 -10.27
CA ARG A 70 -2.16 7.19 -9.01
C ARG A 70 -1.25 7.46 -7.81
N LEU A 71 0.06 7.38 -7.99
CA LEU A 71 1.02 7.65 -6.92
C LEU A 71 0.88 9.08 -6.37
N PRO A 72 0.97 9.29 -5.05
CA PRO A 72 1.03 10.63 -4.48
C PRO A 72 2.29 11.37 -4.97
N LYS A 73 2.37 12.68 -4.76
CA LYS A 73 3.55 13.45 -5.16
C LYS A 73 4.73 13.05 -4.26
N ASN A 74 5.93 12.97 -4.84
CA ASN A 74 7.14 12.52 -4.13
C ASN A 74 6.95 11.15 -3.42
N ALA A 75 6.17 10.26 -4.03
CA ALA A 75 5.86 8.95 -3.48
C ALA A 75 7.11 8.13 -3.18
N ARG A 76 7.11 7.46 -2.03
CA ARG A 76 8.08 6.42 -1.67
C ARG A 76 7.35 5.16 -1.23
N LEU A 77 7.90 3.99 -1.59
CA LEU A 77 7.41 2.71 -1.09
C LEU A 77 7.57 2.67 0.45
N MET A 78 6.48 2.46 1.15
CA MET A 78 6.41 2.46 2.62
C MET A 78 6.48 1.04 3.17
N ILE A 79 5.73 0.11 2.59
CA ILE A 79 5.83 -1.32 2.89
C ILE A 79 5.38 -2.15 1.68
N SER A 80 6.02 -3.30 1.48
CA SER A 80 5.69 -4.33 0.48
C SER A 80 5.97 -5.71 1.06
N ASN A 81 5.21 -6.73 0.63
CA ASN A 81 5.49 -8.13 0.97
C ASN A 81 6.45 -8.81 -0.02
N TYR A 82 6.84 -8.14 -1.09
CA TYR A 82 7.90 -8.56 -1.99
C TYR A 82 9.08 -7.58 -1.95
N ALA A 83 10.28 -8.09 -2.27
CA ALA A 83 11.54 -7.36 -2.15
C ALA A 83 11.72 -6.23 -3.19
N ASP A 84 11.02 -6.32 -4.32
CA ASP A 84 11.09 -5.40 -5.46
C ASP A 84 9.69 -4.92 -5.86
N ASP A 85 9.64 -3.89 -6.70
CA ASP A 85 8.43 -3.26 -7.23
C ASP A 85 8.41 -3.39 -8.76
N ARG A 86 7.36 -4.00 -9.32
CA ARG A 86 7.16 -4.17 -10.77
C ARG A 86 6.28 -3.08 -11.40
N GLY A 87 6.11 -1.95 -10.73
CA GLY A 87 5.31 -0.82 -11.21
C GLY A 87 3.84 -1.20 -11.33
N ASP A 88 3.30 -1.14 -12.55
CA ASP A 88 1.88 -1.36 -12.82
C ASP A 88 1.46 -2.84 -12.77
N VAL A 89 2.41 -3.77 -12.61
CA VAL A 89 2.13 -5.20 -12.46
C VAL A 89 2.22 -5.62 -11.00
N LEU A 90 1.16 -6.23 -10.48
CA LEU A 90 1.08 -6.86 -9.16
C LEU A 90 1.22 -8.38 -9.32
N ARG A 91 2.09 -8.98 -8.53
CA ARG A 91 2.20 -10.44 -8.41
C ARG A 91 1.05 -11.03 -7.60
N PRO A 92 0.85 -12.35 -7.66
CA PRO A 92 -0.08 -13.07 -6.78
C PRO A 92 0.06 -12.61 -5.33
N TYR A 93 -1.03 -12.18 -4.70
CA TYR A 93 -1.06 -11.73 -3.31
C TYR A 93 -0.12 -10.56 -2.95
N GLU A 94 0.35 -9.79 -3.94
CA GLU A 94 1.22 -8.66 -3.69
C GLU A 94 0.46 -7.50 -3.04
N THR A 95 1.02 -6.98 -1.95
CA THR A 95 0.59 -5.74 -1.31
C THR A 95 1.70 -4.71 -1.40
N ARG A 96 1.34 -3.47 -1.73
CA ARG A 96 2.25 -2.32 -1.72
C ARG A 96 1.54 -1.13 -1.11
N SER A 97 2.28 -0.32 -0.35
CA SER A 97 1.81 1.00 0.02
C SER A 97 2.84 2.08 -0.26
N TYR A 98 2.37 3.23 -0.72
CA TYR A 98 3.21 4.37 -1.09
C TYR A 98 2.77 5.60 -0.32
N LEU A 99 3.72 6.24 0.36
CA LEU A 99 3.50 7.48 1.11
C LEU A 99 4.08 8.64 0.31
N GLY A 100 3.35 9.75 0.22
CA GLY A 100 3.82 10.98 -0.39
C GLY A 100 3.04 12.21 0.08
N GLU A 101 3.31 13.33 -0.59
CA GLU A 101 2.53 14.56 -0.48
C GLU A 101 1.19 14.39 -1.19
N ARG A 102 0.12 14.90 -0.57
CA ARG A 102 -1.20 14.96 -1.21
C ARG A 102 -1.15 15.87 -2.44
N ARG A 103 -1.80 15.43 -3.52
CA ARG A 103 -1.96 16.22 -4.75
C ARG A 103 -3.03 17.30 -4.62
#